data_AF-A0A842WPP0-F1
#
_entry.id   AF-A0A842WPP0-F1
#
_cell.length_a   1.000
_cell.length_b   1.000
_cell.length_c   1.000
_cell.angle_alpha   90.00
_cell.angle_beta   90.00
_cell.angle_gamma   90.00
#
_symmetry.space_group_name_H-M   'P 1'
#
loop_
_entity.id
_entity.type
_entity.pdbx_description
1 polymer ?
#
loop_
_entity_poly.entity_id
_entity_poly.type
_entity_poly.pdbx_seq_one_letter_code
_entity_poly.pdbx_strand_id
1 'polypeptide(L)'
;MGCYSPEAAQQIEECRKLPDIGTCCAGDHGGSCWECRKKDICLLKVAEEHNISQLCYEIDSSYKAQCLQTIAINTHNPDLCIQGDEERGEEYAWCLAEASDYKLWACDRISNQDVKNICVHEVAYQKMDYAICSDILNDQYSQAQCQVQIRNGCLKKYFTTFSEVRSSICLNYSKTYEECQKFYPSTWDEVSSFFGEYPAEYAAYCSWAHEQCNIEC
;
A
#
# COMPACT_ATOMS: atom_id res chain seq x y z
N MET A 1 -7.79 23.82 -21.94
CA MET A 1 -6.31 23.96 -22.03
C MET A 1 -5.77 23.64 -20.65
N GLY A 2 -5.01 22.55 -20.51
CA GLY A 2 -4.39 22.18 -19.23
C GLY A 2 -3.28 23.17 -18.86
N CYS A 3 -3.16 23.50 -17.57
CA CYS A 3 -2.10 24.36 -17.06
C CYS A 3 -0.86 23.49 -16.74
N TYR A 4 -0.05 23.20 -17.75
CA TYR A 4 1.23 22.48 -17.55
C TYR A 4 2.38 23.47 -17.37
N SER A 5 3.43 23.06 -16.65
CA SER A 5 4.68 23.82 -16.66
C SER A 5 5.25 23.83 -18.09
N PRO A 6 5.98 24.89 -18.50
CA PRO A 6 6.62 24.93 -19.81
C PRO A 6 7.57 23.75 -20.06
N GLU A 7 8.23 23.26 -19.02
CA GLU A 7 9.12 22.09 -19.06
C GLU A 7 8.35 20.80 -19.36
N ALA A 8 7.25 20.53 -18.63
CA ALA A 8 6.41 19.37 -18.89
C ALA A 8 5.82 19.42 -20.31
N ALA A 9 5.40 20.60 -20.77
CA ALA A 9 4.89 20.78 -22.13
C ALA A 9 5.94 20.43 -23.20
N GLN A 10 7.20 20.81 -23.00
CA GLN A 10 8.30 20.44 -23.90
C GLN A 10 8.54 18.92 -23.90
N GLN A 11 8.62 18.29 -22.72
CA GLN A 11 8.84 16.85 -22.59
C GLN A 11 7.71 16.04 -23.24
N ILE A 12 6.45 16.44 -23.06
CA ILE A 12 5.29 15.81 -23.71
C ILE A 12 5.44 15.85 -25.24
N GLU A 13 5.80 17.01 -25.79
CA GLU A 13 5.97 17.17 -27.23
C GLU A 13 7.16 16.36 -27.76
N GLU A 14 8.23 16.21 -26.98
CA GLU A 14 9.35 15.30 -27.30
C GLU A 14 8.90 13.83 -27.29
N CYS A 15 8.13 13.40 -26.28
CA CYS A 15 7.58 12.04 -26.23
C CYS A 15 6.64 11.74 -27.41
N ARG A 16 5.78 12.70 -27.81
CA ARG A 16 4.83 12.52 -28.91
C ARG A 16 5.46 12.39 -30.28
N LYS A 17 6.72 12.84 -30.45
CA LYS A 17 7.49 12.65 -31.69
C LYS A 17 8.04 11.23 -31.85
N LEU A 18 8.00 10.41 -30.79
CA LEU A 18 8.43 9.01 -30.85
C LEU A 18 7.40 8.17 -31.65
N PRO A 19 7.85 7.16 -32.40
CA PRO A 19 6.96 6.31 -33.19
C PRO A 19 5.95 5.57 -32.31
N ASP A 20 4.72 5.45 -32.81
CA ASP A 20 3.61 4.76 -32.13
C ASP A 20 3.66 3.25 -32.40
N ILE A 21 3.07 2.46 -31.49
CA ILE A 21 2.92 1.01 -31.60
C ILE A 21 2.27 0.62 -32.93
N GLY A 22 1.25 1.35 -33.35
CA GLY A 22 0.54 1.08 -34.60
C GLY A 22 1.43 1.19 -35.85
N THR A 23 2.49 1.99 -35.79
CA THR A 23 3.40 2.18 -36.93
C THR A 23 4.54 1.17 -37.01
N CYS A 24 4.96 0.57 -35.91
CA CYS A 24 6.13 -0.33 -35.93
C CYS A 24 5.83 -1.83 -35.91
N CYS A 25 4.57 -2.26 -35.83
CA CYS A 25 4.18 -3.66 -36.06
C CYS A 25 3.73 -3.99 -37.50
N ALA A 26 3.69 -3.01 -38.41
CA ALA A 26 3.18 -3.20 -39.78
C ALA A 26 4.22 -3.77 -40.77
N GLY A 27 5.47 -3.99 -40.36
CA GLY A 27 6.53 -4.56 -41.18
C GLY A 27 6.89 -5.97 -40.74
N ASP A 28 6.88 -6.92 -41.67
CA ASP A 28 7.18 -8.36 -41.54
C ASP A 28 8.69 -8.63 -41.27
N HIS A 29 9.30 -7.81 -40.43
CA HIS A 29 10.67 -7.96 -40.00
C HIS A 29 10.64 -8.50 -38.58
N GLY A 30 11.12 -9.73 -38.38
CA GLY A 30 11.23 -10.42 -37.09
C GLY A 30 12.16 -9.77 -36.06
N GLY A 31 12.22 -8.44 -36.01
CA GLY A 31 12.80 -7.65 -34.94
C GLY A 31 11.79 -7.47 -33.81
N SER A 32 12.24 -7.74 -32.59
CA SER A 32 11.48 -7.62 -31.35
C SER A 32 10.84 -6.23 -31.17
N CYS A 33 9.57 -6.19 -30.78
CA CYS A 33 8.69 -5.01 -30.63
C CYS A 33 9.06 -4.03 -29.48
N TRP A 34 10.31 -4.03 -29.00
CA TRP A 34 10.74 -3.18 -27.88
C TRP A 34 10.83 -1.70 -28.25
N GLU A 35 11.07 -1.39 -29.53
CA GLU A 35 11.22 -0.01 -30.00
C GLU A 35 9.90 0.77 -30.03
N CYS A 36 8.78 0.08 -30.09
CA CYS A 36 7.44 0.65 -30.12
C CYS A 36 6.94 1.16 -28.76
N ARG A 37 7.51 0.69 -27.63
CA ARG A 37 7.07 1.11 -26.30
C ARG A 37 7.75 2.40 -25.81
N LYS A 38 8.66 2.98 -26.60
CA LYS A 38 9.42 4.17 -26.20
C LYS A 38 8.51 5.38 -25.98
N LYS A 39 7.48 5.56 -26.81
CA LYS A 39 6.48 6.64 -26.65
C LYS A 39 5.72 6.50 -25.33
N ASP A 40 5.11 5.34 -25.10
CA ASP A 40 4.31 5.04 -23.92
C ASP A 40 5.11 5.13 -22.62
N ILE A 41 6.32 4.59 -22.60
CA ILE A 41 7.23 4.69 -21.44
C ILE A 41 7.64 6.15 -21.19
N CYS A 42 7.84 6.93 -22.26
CA CYS A 42 8.16 8.35 -22.14
C CYS A 42 6.97 9.13 -21.54
N LEU A 43 5.76 8.94 -22.08
CA LEU A 43 4.54 9.57 -21.59
C LEU A 43 4.22 9.15 -20.15
N LEU A 44 4.41 7.87 -19.80
CA LEU A 44 4.24 7.36 -18.43
C LEU A 44 5.10 8.14 -17.44
N LYS A 45 6.41 8.25 -17.71
CA LYS A 45 7.34 8.96 -16.83
C LYS A 45 6.95 10.42 -16.63
N VAL A 46 6.62 11.12 -17.73
CA VAL A 46 6.22 12.53 -17.66
C VAL A 46 4.89 12.68 -16.90
N ALA A 47 3.96 11.74 -17.09
CA ALA A 47 2.69 11.74 -16.36
C ALA A 47 2.89 11.55 -14.85
N GLU A 48 3.76 10.63 -14.43
CA GLU A 48 4.06 10.35 -13.03
C GLU A 48 4.86 11.47 -12.36
N GLU A 49 5.87 12.01 -13.04
CA GLU A 49 6.74 13.08 -12.51
C GLU A 49 5.96 14.39 -12.28
N HIS A 50 5.01 14.71 -13.17
CA HIS A 50 4.25 15.95 -13.13
C HIS A 50 2.80 15.77 -12.67
N ASN A 51 2.41 14.55 -12.29
CA ASN A 51 1.06 14.17 -11.88
C ASN A 51 -0.03 14.55 -12.91
N ILE A 52 0.23 14.33 -14.20
CA ILE A 52 -0.68 14.68 -15.31
C ILE A 52 -1.49 13.47 -15.75
N SER A 53 -2.62 13.22 -15.10
CA SER A 53 -3.46 12.04 -15.38
C SER A 53 -4.01 11.98 -16.80
N GLN A 54 -4.18 13.11 -17.49
CA GLN A 54 -4.66 13.13 -18.87
C GLN A 54 -3.71 12.39 -19.83
N LEU A 55 -2.41 12.39 -19.55
CA LEU A 55 -1.43 11.67 -20.37
C LEU A 55 -1.61 10.15 -20.26
N CYS A 56 -2.12 9.64 -19.13
CA CYS A 56 -2.38 8.21 -18.99
C CYS A 56 -3.38 7.66 -20.01
N TYR A 57 -4.24 8.50 -20.58
CA TYR A 57 -5.19 8.12 -21.63
C TYR A 57 -4.59 8.10 -23.04
N GLU A 58 -3.37 8.61 -23.21
CA GLU A 58 -2.61 8.56 -24.46
C GLU A 58 -1.68 7.34 -24.53
N ILE A 59 -1.58 6.58 -23.45
CA ILE A 59 -0.71 5.40 -23.30
C ILE A 59 -1.50 4.13 -23.59
N ASP A 60 -0.83 3.07 -24.08
CA ASP A 60 -1.43 1.74 -24.21
C ASP A 60 -2.12 1.26 -22.92
N SER A 61 -3.19 0.49 -23.13
CA SER A 61 -4.04 -0.08 -22.07
C SER A 61 -3.28 -0.82 -20.98
N SER A 62 -2.15 -1.47 -21.31
CA SER A 62 -1.35 -2.23 -20.35
C SER A 62 -0.70 -1.36 -19.26
N TYR A 63 -0.30 -0.11 -19.59
CA TYR A 63 0.35 0.83 -18.67
C TYR A 63 -0.61 1.89 -18.12
N LYS A 64 -1.74 2.14 -18.79
CA LYS A 64 -2.70 3.18 -18.40
C LYS A 64 -3.13 3.10 -16.94
N ALA A 65 -3.51 1.90 -16.47
CA ALA A 65 -3.99 1.73 -15.10
C ALA A 65 -2.88 1.92 -14.06
N GLN A 66 -1.66 1.45 -14.33
CA GLN A 66 -0.50 1.74 -13.49
C GLN A 66 -0.25 3.26 -13.41
N CYS A 67 -0.28 3.95 -14.55
CA CYS A 67 -0.13 5.41 -14.63
C CYS A 67 -1.19 6.12 -13.75
N LEU A 68 -2.46 5.73 -13.87
CA LEU A 68 -3.55 6.30 -13.09
C LEU A 68 -3.39 6.01 -11.59
N GLN A 69 -2.97 4.81 -11.22
CA GLN A 69 -2.73 4.42 -9.83
C GLN A 69 -1.61 5.24 -9.19
N THR A 70 -0.45 5.34 -9.85
CA THR A 70 0.69 6.14 -9.35
C THR A 70 0.26 7.59 -9.11
N ILE A 71 -0.44 8.21 -10.06
CA ILE A 71 -0.89 9.60 -9.93
C ILE A 71 -1.98 9.73 -8.86
N ALA A 72 -2.90 8.76 -8.75
CA ALA A 72 -3.92 8.73 -7.70
C ALA A 72 -3.29 8.81 -6.31
N ILE A 73 -2.27 7.98 -6.07
CA ILE A 73 -1.52 7.92 -4.81
C ILE A 73 -0.79 9.24 -4.56
N ASN A 74 0.01 9.70 -5.52
CA ASN A 74 0.81 10.93 -5.39
C ASN A 74 -0.04 12.19 -5.16
N THR A 75 -1.26 12.23 -5.70
CA THR A 75 -2.16 13.38 -5.60
C THR A 75 -3.25 13.23 -4.55
N HIS A 76 -3.27 12.09 -3.83
CA HIS A 76 -4.35 11.71 -2.91
C HIS A 76 -5.75 11.84 -3.57
N ASN A 77 -5.87 11.38 -4.81
CA ASN A 77 -7.08 11.43 -5.59
C ASN A 77 -7.62 10.02 -5.90
N PRO A 78 -8.49 9.46 -5.04
CA PRO A 78 -9.01 8.10 -5.21
C PRO A 78 -9.90 7.95 -6.46
N ASP A 79 -10.42 9.04 -7.04
CA ASP A 79 -11.21 8.97 -8.27
C ASP A 79 -10.38 8.48 -9.47
N LEU A 80 -9.05 8.67 -9.43
CA LEU A 80 -8.16 8.17 -10.47
C LEU A 80 -7.98 6.64 -10.38
N CYS A 81 -8.01 6.05 -9.17
CA CYS A 81 -8.00 4.59 -9.00
C CYS A 81 -9.23 3.94 -9.67
N ILE A 82 -10.41 4.57 -9.55
CA ILE A 82 -11.67 4.09 -10.14
C ILE A 82 -11.64 4.10 -11.67
N GLN A 83 -10.87 5.02 -12.24
CA GLN A 83 -10.69 5.11 -13.68
C GLN A 83 -9.68 4.06 -14.22
N GLY A 84 -8.94 3.41 -13.32
CA GLY A 84 -7.86 2.45 -13.60
C GLY A 84 -8.30 1.00 -13.81
N ASP A 85 -9.59 0.73 -14.02
CA ASP A 85 -10.21 -0.59 -14.18
C ASP A 85 -10.42 -1.38 -12.87
N GLU A 86 -11.69 -1.69 -12.58
CA GLU A 86 -12.12 -2.46 -11.39
C GLU A 86 -11.74 -3.95 -11.51
N GLU A 87 -11.46 -4.45 -12.72
CA GLU A 87 -11.09 -5.85 -12.95
C GLU A 87 -9.75 -6.26 -12.32
N ARG A 88 -8.95 -5.29 -11.84
CA ARG A 88 -7.63 -5.54 -11.21
C ARG A 88 -7.69 -6.02 -9.76
N GLY A 89 -8.87 -6.15 -9.17
CA GLY A 89 -9.05 -6.78 -7.86
C GLY A 89 -8.21 -6.11 -6.75
N GLU A 90 -7.20 -6.82 -6.23
CA GLU A 90 -6.35 -6.37 -5.11
C GLU A 90 -5.61 -5.05 -5.39
N GLU A 91 -5.04 -4.87 -6.59
CA GLU A 91 -4.30 -3.65 -6.93
C GLU A 91 -5.21 -2.41 -6.88
N TYR A 92 -6.47 -2.58 -7.26
CA TYR A 92 -7.48 -1.53 -7.22
C TYR A 92 -7.85 -1.15 -5.78
N ALA A 93 -8.04 -2.15 -4.91
CA ALA A 93 -8.30 -1.94 -3.49
C ALA A 93 -7.15 -1.18 -2.80
N TRP A 94 -5.91 -1.58 -3.07
CA TRP A 94 -4.72 -0.93 -2.52
C TRP A 94 -4.60 0.53 -2.96
N CYS A 95 -4.77 0.80 -4.26
CA CYS A 95 -4.76 2.17 -4.79
C CYS A 95 -5.78 3.06 -4.08
N LEU A 96 -7.03 2.58 -3.92
CA LEU A 96 -8.09 3.36 -3.26
C LEU A 96 -7.78 3.64 -1.79
N ALA A 97 -7.26 2.65 -1.08
CA ALA A 97 -6.86 2.81 0.32
C ALA A 97 -5.78 3.90 0.45
N GLU A 98 -4.71 3.82 -0.33
CA GLU A 98 -3.59 4.74 -0.23
C GLU A 98 -3.90 6.15 -0.76
N ALA A 99 -4.55 6.25 -1.92
CA ALA A 99 -4.95 7.54 -2.50
C ALA A 99 -5.99 8.28 -1.62
N SER A 100 -6.74 7.56 -0.78
CA SER A 100 -7.69 8.19 0.15
C SER A 100 -7.08 8.55 1.51
N ASP A 101 -5.77 8.37 1.71
CA ASP A 101 -5.10 8.48 3.02
C ASP A 101 -5.76 7.52 4.04
N TYR A 102 -5.99 6.30 3.58
CA TYR A 102 -6.59 5.19 4.31
C TYR A 102 -7.95 5.54 4.94
N LYS A 103 -8.81 6.27 4.23
CA LYS A 103 -10.15 6.61 4.72
C LYS A 103 -11.17 5.57 4.25
N LEU A 104 -11.93 5.02 5.22
CA LEU A 104 -12.88 3.93 4.97
C LEU A 104 -13.95 4.22 3.91
N TRP A 105 -14.39 5.48 3.80
CA TRP A 105 -15.40 5.87 2.80
C TRP A 105 -14.97 5.56 1.37
N ALA A 106 -13.66 5.45 1.09
CA ALA A 106 -13.17 5.08 -0.24
C ALA A 106 -13.50 3.61 -0.57
N CYS A 107 -13.41 2.70 0.40
CA CYS A 107 -13.75 1.29 0.23
C CYS A 107 -15.25 1.09 0.01
N ASP A 108 -16.11 2.01 0.47
CA ASP A 108 -17.55 1.97 0.22
C ASP A 108 -17.93 2.17 -1.25
N ARG A 109 -16.99 2.63 -2.08
CA ARG A 109 -17.19 2.86 -3.52
C ARG A 109 -16.94 1.61 -4.37
N ILE A 110 -16.41 0.55 -3.76
CA ILE A 110 -16.09 -0.71 -4.43
C ILE A 110 -17.35 -1.58 -4.46
N SER A 111 -17.75 -2.02 -5.65
CA SER A 111 -18.99 -2.81 -5.82
C SER A 111 -18.77 -4.28 -5.50
N ASN A 112 -17.60 -4.82 -5.85
CA ASN A 112 -17.23 -6.20 -5.54
C ASN A 112 -16.90 -6.36 -4.03
N GLN A 113 -17.64 -7.22 -3.33
CA GLN A 113 -17.50 -7.38 -1.87
C GLN A 113 -16.13 -7.94 -1.45
N ASP A 114 -15.53 -8.85 -2.24
CA ASP A 114 -14.22 -9.41 -1.92
C ASP A 114 -13.13 -8.33 -2.02
N VAL A 115 -13.19 -7.52 -3.09
CA VAL A 115 -12.28 -6.39 -3.29
C VAL A 115 -12.50 -5.30 -2.23
N LYS A 116 -13.75 -5.07 -1.84
CA LYS A 116 -14.10 -4.17 -0.73
C LYS A 116 -13.49 -4.65 0.59
N ASN A 117 -13.59 -5.94 0.89
CA ASN A 117 -13.00 -6.53 2.10
C ASN A 117 -11.47 -6.38 2.10
N ILE A 118 -10.80 -6.55 0.97
CA ILE A 118 -9.37 -6.29 0.81
C ILE A 118 -9.04 -4.81 1.09
N CYS A 119 -9.83 -3.87 0.57
CA CYS A 119 -9.63 -2.44 0.83
C CYS A 119 -9.77 -2.12 2.33
N VAL A 120 -10.83 -2.63 2.99
CA VAL A 120 -11.05 -2.44 4.43
C VAL A 120 -9.90 -3.03 5.25
N HIS A 121 -9.43 -4.23 4.87
CA HIS A 121 -8.27 -4.86 5.48
C HIS A 121 -7.02 -3.98 5.37
N GLU A 122 -6.72 -3.42 4.20
CA GLU A 122 -5.55 -2.56 4.00
C GLU A 122 -5.65 -1.28 4.83
N VAL A 123 -6.83 -0.66 4.88
CA VAL A 123 -7.09 0.50 5.74
C VAL A 123 -6.85 0.17 7.22
N ALA A 124 -7.34 -0.99 7.69
CA ALA A 124 -7.15 -1.45 9.05
C ALA A 124 -5.66 -1.69 9.36
N TYR A 125 -4.93 -2.32 8.44
CA TYR A 125 -3.51 -2.62 8.56
C TYR A 125 -2.66 -1.35 8.68
N GLN A 126 -2.88 -0.37 7.79
CA GLN A 126 -2.08 0.85 7.73
C GLN A 126 -2.35 1.76 8.94
N LYS A 127 -3.60 1.78 9.42
CA LYS A 127 -3.98 2.48 10.66
C LYS A 127 -3.64 1.73 11.93
N MET A 128 -3.29 0.45 11.84
CA MET A 128 -3.16 -0.47 12.97
C MET A 128 -4.40 -0.49 13.87
N ASP A 129 -5.59 -0.40 13.26
CA ASP A 129 -6.87 -0.29 13.97
C ASP A 129 -7.71 -1.57 13.80
N TYR A 130 -7.73 -2.40 14.84
CA TYR A 130 -8.48 -3.66 14.88
C TYR A 130 -9.99 -3.48 14.77
N ALA A 131 -10.53 -2.35 15.21
CA ALA A 131 -11.97 -2.11 15.16
C ALA A 131 -12.45 -2.12 13.70
N ILE A 132 -11.61 -1.63 12.79
CA ILE A 132 -11.88 -1.62 11.35
C ILE A 132 -11.99 -3.03 10.78
N CYS A 133 -11.26 -4.03 11.31
CA CYS A 133 -11.39 -5.41 10.84
C CYS A 133 -12.81 -5.96 11.01
N SER A 134 -13.62 -5.42 11.95
CA SER A 134 -15.01 -5.83 12.12
C SER A 134 -15.93 -5.40 10.98
N ASP A 135 -15.50 -4.43 10.16
CA ASP A 135 -16.22 -3.94 8.98
C ASP A 135 -16.05 -4.84 7.75
N ILE A 136 -15.16 -5.85 7.81
CA ILE A 136 -15.02 -6.87 6.76
C ILE A 136 -16.28 -7.75 6.80
N LEU A 137 -17.13 -7.68 5.77
CA LEU A 137 -18.44 -8.32 5.79
C LEU A 137 -18.39 -9.75 5.24
N ASN A 138 -19.23 -10.61 5.81
CA ASN A 138 -19.50 -11.99 5.35
C ASN A 138 -18.29 -12.94 5.28
N ASP A 139 -17.16 -12.55 5.88
CA ASP A 139 -15.94 -13.36 5.87
C ASP A 139 -15.23 -13.31 7.24
N GLN A 140 -15.64 -14.21 8.12
CA GLN A 140 -15.03 -14.36 9.45
C GLN A 140 -13.55 -14.75 9.37
N TYR A 141 -13.14 -15.46 8.32
CA TYR A 141 -11.75 -15.83 8.14
C TYR A 141 -10.91 -14.59 7.81
N SER A 142 -11.35 -13.75 6.88
CA SER A 142 -10.68 -12.48 6.57
C SER A 142 -10.68 -11.50 7.74
N GLN A 143 -11.75 -11.46 8.55
CA GLN A 143 -11.76 -10.71 9.81
C GLN A 143 -10.65 -11.18 10.76
N ALA A 144 -10.54 -12.49 10.98
CA ALA A 144 -9.51 -13.06 11.85
C ALA A 144 -8.10 -12.83 11.29
N GLN A 145 -7.91 -12.99 9.97
CA GLN A 145 -6.63 -12.71 9.30
C GLN A 145 -6.23 -11.26 9.44
N CYS A 146 -7.15 -10.31 9.24
CA CYS A 146 -6.92 -8.88 9.46
C CYS A 146 -6.36 -8.62 10.86
N GLN A 147 -7.01 -9.17 11.89
CA GLN A 147 -6.56 -9.01 13.27
C GLN A 147 -5.18 -9.62 13.51
N VAL A 148 -4.91 -10.81 12.99
CA VAL A 148 -3.59 -11.46 13.10
C VAL A 148 -2.50 -10.64 12.39
N GLN A 149 -2.79 -10.10 11.21
CA GLN A 149 -1.83 -9.30 10.45
C GLN A 149 -1.52 -7.97 11.13
N ILE A 150 -2.52 -7.26 11.68
CA ILE A 150 -2.28 -6.05 12.48
C ILE A 150 -1.41 -6.37 13.69
N ARG A 151 -1.71 -7.47 14.40
CA ARG A 151 -0.91 -7.93 15.54
C ARG A 151 0.54 -8.19 15.14
N ASN A 152 0.77 -8.91 14.05
CA ASN A 152 2.12 -9.21 13.56
C ASN A 152 2.82 -7.97 13.01
N GLY A 153 2.09 -7.04 12.39
CA GLY A 153 2.58 -5.76 11.89
C GLY A 153 3.08 -4.86 13.03
N CYS A 154 2.32 -4.79 14.13
CA CYS A 154 2.72 -4.10 15.35
C CYS A 154 4.05 -4.67 15.89
N LEU A 155 4.15 -6.00 16.01
CA LEU A 155 5.37 -6.67 16.46
C LEU A 155 6.56 -6.40 15.52
N LYS A 156 6.36 -6.48 14.19
CA LYS A 156 7.44 -6.23 13.22
C LYS A 156 7.94 -4.78 13.27
N LYS A 157 7.04 -3.80 13.35
CA LYS A 157 7.40 -2.37 13.49
C LYS A 157 8.16 -2.12 14.79
N TYR A 158 7.79 -2.84 15.84
CA TYR A 158 8.48 -2.82 17.12
C TYR A 158 9.92 -3.38 17.02
N PHE A 159 10.11 -4.56 16.42
CA PHE A 159 11.43 -5.19 16.28
C PHE A 159 12.37 -4.47 15.31
N THR A 160 11.86 -3.89 14.23
CA THR A 160 12.69 -3.13 13.26
C THR A 160 13.26 -1.87 13.91
N THR A 161 12.43 -1.10 14.61
CA THR A 161 12.86 0.06 15.41
C THR A 161 13.89 -0.33 16.48
N PHE A 162 13.76 -1.53 17.07
CA PHE A 162 14.70 -2.03 18.07
C PHE A 162 16.11 -2.28 17.52
N SER A 163 16.22 -2.83 16.30
CA SER A 163 17.52 -3.11 15.68
C SER A 163 18.32 -1.84 15.34
N GLU A 164 17.64 -0.72 15.12
CA GLU A 164 18.25 0.57 14.76
C GLU A 164 18.62 1.42 15.99
N VAL A 165 17.95 1.21 17.13
CA VAL A 165 18.12 2.03 18.34
C VAL A 165 18.81 1.21 19.44
N ARG A 166 20.04 0.78 19.16
CA ARG A 166 20.92 0.18 20.18
C ARG A 166 21.80 1.25 20.85
N SER A 167 21.21 2.30 21.43
CA SER A 167 21.91 3.15 22.43
C SER A 167 21.07 4.24 23.13
N SER A 168 19.83 4.55 22.74
CA SER A 168 19.15 5.70 23.35
C SER A 168 17.63 5.53 23.47
N ILE A 169 17.16 5.57 24.73
CA ILE A 169 15.87 6.13 25.18
C ILE A 169 14.72 5.12 25.34
N CYS A 170 14.49 4.61 26.57
CA CYS A 170 13.25 3.92 26.97
C CYS A 170 11.97 4.82 26.87
N LEU A 171 12.08 6.14 26.68
CA LEU A 171 10.92 7.07 26.70
C LEU A 171 10.06 7.10 25.42
N ASN A 172 10.63 6.81 24.23
CA ASN A 172 9.80 6.69 23.01
C ASN A 172 9.14 5.30 22.91
N TYR A 173 9.65 4.31 23.65
CA TYR A 173 9.12 2.95 23.64
C TYR A 173 7.81 2.82 24.42
N SER A 174 7.63 3.57 25.51
CA SER A 174 6.41 3.45 26.32
C SER A 174 5.16 3.83 25.53
N LYS A 175 5.23 4.82 24.64
CA LYS A 175 4.05 5.27 23.90
C LYS A 175 3.55 4.24 22.88
N THR A 176 4.45 3.68 22.07
CA THR A 176 4.11 2.63 21.09
C THR A 176 3.72 1.32 21.78
N TYR A 177 4.38 1.00 22.89
CA TYR A 177 4.07 -0.18 23.69
C TYR A 177 2.72 -0.04 24.41
N GLU A 178 2.43 1.10 25.05
CA GLU A 178 1.14 1.38 25.68
C GLU A 178 -0.01 1.41 24.67
N GLU A 179 0.23 1.93 23.46
CA GLU A 179 -0.72 1.86 22.35
C GLU A 179 -1.00 0.40 21.97
N CYS A 180 0.02 -0.44 21.80
CA CYS A 180 -0.18 -1.88 21.57
C CYS A 180 -0.86 -2.58 22.76
N GLN A 181 -0.45 -2.30 24.00
CA GLN A 181 -0.94 -2.93 25.22
C GLN A 181 -2.44 -2.67 25.47
N LYS A 182 -2.95 -1.49 25.13
CA LYS A 182 -4.37 -1.14 25.27
C LYS A 182 -5.32 -2.09 24.51
N PHE A 183 -4.81 -2.80 23.51
CA PHE A 183 -5.60 -3.70 22.66
C PHE A 183 -5.40 -5.19 22.99
N TYR A 184 -4.59 -5.51 24.01
CA TYR A 184 -4.56 -6.85 24.59
C TYR A 184 -5.55 -6.90 25.75
N PRO A 185 -6.60 -7.76 25.71
CA PRO A 185 -7.37 -8.04 26.90
C PRO A 185 -6.44 -8.65 27.95
N SER A 186 -6.66 -8.25 29.19
CA SER A 186 -5.97 -8.73 30.39
C SER A 186 -5.92 -10.27 30.44
N THR A 187 -4.85 -10.86 29.93
CA THR A 187 -3.91 -11.76 30.61
C THR A 187 -3.08 -12.46 29.54
N TRP A 188 -1.76 -12.36 29.68
CA TRP A 188 -0.76 -13.08 28.87
C TRP A 188 -1.00 -14.61 28.83
N ASP A 189 -1.71 -15.13 29.83
CA ASP A 189 -2.08 -16.53 29.97
C ASP A 189 -2.95 -17.05 28.81
N GLU A 190 -3.91 -16.27 28.29
CA GLU A 190 -4.75 -16.71 27.15
C GLU A 190 -3.95 -16.80 25.83
N VAL A 191 -3.01 -15.87 25.61
CA VAL A 191 -2.19 -15.83 24.40
C VAL A 191 -1.17 -16.97 24.38
N SER A 192 -0.58 -17.31 25.53
CA SER A 192 0.37 -18.41 25.67
C SER A 192 -0.23 -19.79 25.36
N SER A 193 -1.53 -19.97 25.67
CA SER A 193 -2.25 -21.21 25.40
C SER A 193 -2.51 -21.48 23.90
N PHE A 194 -2.53 -20.42 23.08
CA PHE A 194 -2.91 -20.51 21.67
C PHE A 194 -1.72 -20.76 20.72
N PHE A 195 -0.50 -20.37 21.11
CA PHE A 195 0.67 -20.43 20.22
C PHE A 195 1.73 -21.49 20.58
N GLY A 196 1.57 -22.23 21.69
CA GLY A 196 2.58 -23.20 22.13
C GLY A 196 3.88 -22.52 22.61
N GLU A 197 4.87 -23.32 23.04
CA GLU A 197 6.15 -22.85 23.59
C GLU A 197 6.76 -21.74 22.72
N TYR A 198 6.94 -20.55 23.31
CA TYR A 198 7.54 -19.42 22.64
C TYR A 198 8.95 -19.76 22.13
N PRO A 199 9.40 -19.19 21.00
CA PRO A 199 10.81 -19.21 20.63
C PRO A 199 11.64 -18.63 21.79
N ALA A 200 12.75 -19.27 22.15
CA ALA A 200 13.66 -18.81 23.23
C ALA A 200 14.07 -17.33 23.11
N GLU A 201 13.99 -16.79 21.91
CA GLU A 201 14.21 -15.39 21.54
C GLU A 201 13.24 -14.43 22.26
N TYR A 202 12.00 -14.84 22.51
CA TYR A 202 10.99 -14.01 23.20
C TYR A 202 11.21 -13.93 24.71
N ALA A 203 11.61 -15.05 25.34
CA ALA A 203 11.96 -15.06 26.76
C ALA A 203 13.22 -14.23 27.05
N ALA A 204 14.22 -14.31 26.16
CA ALA A 204 15.41 -13.46 26.22
C ALA A 204 15.05 -11.97 26.07
N TYR A 205 14.11 -11.66 25.17
CA TYR A 205 13.60 -10.31 24.98
C TYR A 205 12.91 -9.77 26.24
N CYS A 206 12.03 -10.54 26.86
CA CYS A 206 11.29 -10.10 28.04
C CYS A 206 12.18 -9.91 29.27
N SER A 207 13.14 -10.80 29.49
CA SER A 207 14.16 -10.58 30.53
C SER A 207 14.98 -9.31 30.28
N TRP A 208 15.40 -9.06 29.04
CA TRP A 208 16.15 -7.84 28.70
C TRP A 208 15.31 -6.57 28.86
N ALA A 209 14.05 -6.58 28.41
CA ALA A 209 13.15 -5.43 28.49
C ALA A 209 12.80 -5.09 29.95
N HIS A 210 12.60 -6.11 30.78
CA HIS A 210 12.40 -5.95 32.20
C HIS A 210 13.65 -5.39 32.89
N GLU A 211 14.82 -5.95 32.61
CA GLU A 211 16.07 -5.53 33.25
C GLU A 211 16.50 -4.10 32.86
N GLN A 212 16.29 -3.70 31.59
CA GLN A 212 16.81 -2.43 31.08
C GLN A 212 15.80 -1.28 31.13
N CYS A 213 14.50 -1.56 31.04
CA CYS A 213 13.47 -0.53 31.02
C CYS A 213 12.37 -0.73 32.09
N ASN A 214 12.49 -1.72 32.99
CA ASN A 214 11.49 -2.04 34.02
C ASN A 214 10.08 -2.29 33.44
N ILE A 215 10.03 -2.87 32.24
CA ILE A 215 8.79 -3.27 31.58
C ILE A 215 8.46 -4.69 32.01
N GLU A 216 7.31 -4.89 32.65
CA GLU A 216 6.79 -6.23 32.93
C GLU A 216 6.19 -6.81 31.65
N CYS A 217 6.93 -7.76 31.06
CA CYS A 217 6.32 -8.86 30.33
C CYS A 217 5.77 -9.88 31.36
#